data_AF-A0A3D5R9X1-F1
#
_entry.id   AF-A0A3D5R9X1-F1
#
_cell.length_a   1.000
_cell.length_b   1.000
_cell.length_c   1.000
_cell.angle_alpha   90.00
_cell.angle_beta   90.00
_cell.angle_gamma   90.00
#
_symmetry.space_group_name_H-M   'P 1'
#
loop_
_entity.id
_entity.type
_entity.pdbx_description
1 polymer ?
#
loop_
_entity_poly.entity_id
_entity_poly.type
_entity_poly.pdbx_seq_one_letter_code
_entity_poly.pdbx_strand_id
1 'polypeptide(L)'
;YRWKSSLKDGSLVILNDYKIPPVPVIAEQEEYPPNIIEELSQNHKVISLNAIKESKKIGTDKVANIMILGILAKNMDIDKKIWLDTIKENVPEKFIKENEEAFEYGYNYQ
;
A
#
# COMPACT_ATOMS: atom_id res chain seq x y z
N TYR A 1 -0.95 -0.91 17.76
CA TYR A 1 -0.93 -1.69 16.50
C TYR A 1 0.25 -2.66 16.48
N ARG A 2 0.10 -3.86 15.90
CA ARG A 2 1.08 -4.96 15.95
C ARG A 2 2.52 -4.55 15.62
N TRP A 3 2.71 -3.66 14.64
CA TRP A 3 4.03 -3.26 14.16
C TRP A 3 4.51 -1.90 14.68
N LYS A 4 3.67 -1.13 15.38
CA LYS A 4 3.98 0.25 15.81
C LYS A 4 5.26 0.29 16.66
N SER A 5 5.44 -0.67 17.56
CA SER A 5 6.61 -0.76 18.45
C SER A 5 7.91 -1.14 17.74
N SER A 6 7.85 -1.55 16.48
CA SER A 6 9.02 -1.92 15.66
C SER A 6 9.46 -0.79 14.74
N LEU A 7 8.72 0.32 14.70
CA LEU A 7 9.04 1.48 13.86
C LEU A 7 10.06 2.37 14.56
N LYS A 8 11.04 2.86 13.78
CA LYS A 8 11.94 3.91 14.23
C LYS A 8 11.22 5.26 14.14
N ASP A 9 11.43 6.14 15.12
CA ASP A 9 10.92 7.51 15.07
C ASP A 9 11.33 8.21 13.76
N GLY A 10 10.36 8.88 13.15
CA GLY A 10 10.52 9.57 11.87
C GLY A 10 10.53 8.67 10.63
N SER A 11 10.31 7.34 10.76
CA SER A 11 10.26 6.46 9.60
C SER A 11 9.10 6.78 8.65
N LEU A 12 9.25 6.39 7.38
CA LEU A 12 8.15 6.38 6.43
C LEU A 12 7.24 5.16 6.70
N VAL A 13 5.94 5.40 6.82
CA VAL A 13 4.89 4.38 6.89
C VAL A 13 4.04 4.49 5.63
N ILE A 14 4.01 3.43 4.82
CA ILE A 14 3.10 3.31 3.68
C ILE A 14 1.94 2.43 4.12
N LEU A 15 0.75 3.00 4.18
CA LEU A 15 -0.45 2.35 4.71
C LEU A 15 -1.49 2.16 3.61
N ASN A 16 -1.93 0.91 3.41
CA ASN A 16 -3.16 0.65 2.69
C ASN A 16 -4.35 0.92 3.62
N ASP A 17 -5.05 2.05 3.42
CA ASP A 17 -6.28 2.42 4.13
C ASP A 17 -7.50 1.64 3.62
N TYR A 18 -7.38 0.32 3.71
CA TYR A 18 -8.45 -0.63 3.46
C TYR A 18 -8.79 -1.34 4.77
N LYS A 19 -9.98 -1.07 5.29
CA LYS A 19 -10.44 -1.62 6.57
C LYS A 19 -10.92 -3.05 6.37
N ILE A 20 -10.35 -3.97 7.15
CA ILE A 20 -10.81 -5.35 7.28
C ILE A 20 -11.28 -5.53 8.72
N PRO A 21 -12.59 -5.51 8.99
CA PRO A 21 -13.09 -5.65 10.35
C PRO A 21 -12.84 -7.09 10.84
N PRO A 22 -12.23 -7.28 12.02
CA PRO A 22 -12.09 -8.60 12.61
C PRO A 22 -13.46 -9.12 13.11
N VAL A 23 -13.54 -10.42 13.38
CA VAL A 23 -14.79 -11.08 13.82
C VAL A 23 -15.47 -10.37 15.00
N PRO A 24 -14.78 -9.94 16.07
CA PRO A 24 -15.43 -9.23 17.18
C PRO A 24 -16.10 -7.91 16.76
N VAL A 25 -15.50 -7.18 15.82
CA VAL A 25 -16.07 -5.93 15.29
C VAL A 25 -17.30 -6.21 14.42
N ILE A 26 -17.26 -7.27 13.61
CA ILE A 26 -18.43 -7.71 12.82
C ILE A 26 -19.57 -8.16 13.73
N ALA A 27 -19.25 -8.81 14.84
CA ALA A 27 -20.20 -9.26 15.85
C ALA A 27 -20.66 -8.13 16.80
N GLU A 28 -20.28 -6.88 16.54
CA GLU A 28 -20.61 -5.70 17.35
C GLU A 28 -20.16 -5.82 18.82
N GLN A 29 -19.14 -6.65 19.09
CA GLN A 29 -18.56 -6.86 20.41
C GLN A 29 -17.44 -5.86 20.71
N GLU A 30 -16.83 -5.28 19.68
CA GLU A 30 -15.76 -4.29 19.78
C GLU A 30 -15.90 -3.23 18.68
N GLU A 31 -15.36 -2.04 18.92
CA GLU A 31 -15.25 -1.00 17.89
C GLU A 31 -13.95 -1.14 17.10
N TYR A 32 -14.00 -0.84 15.80
CA TYR A 32 -12.77 -0.76 15.01
C TYR A 32 -11.95 0.47 15.45
N PRO A 33 -10.64 0.33 15.71
CA PRO A 33 -9.83 1.45 16.19
C PRO A 33 -9.94 2.69 15.29
N PRO A 34 -10.34 3.86 15.82
CA PRO A 34 -10.39 5.10 15.07
C PRO A 34 -9.00 5.75 14.99
N ASN A 35 -8.86 6.72 14.10
CA ASN A 35 -7.76 7.69 14.06
C ASN A 35 -6.33 7.11 13.92
N ILE A 36 -6.19 5.96 13.25
CA ILE A 36 -4.90 5.26 13.09
C ILE A 36 -3.87 6.13 12.34
N ILE A 37 -4.31 6.82 11.29
CA ILE A 37 -3.44 7.64 10.44
C ILE A 37 -2.95 8.85 11.23
N GLU A 38 -3.84 9.51 11.97
CA GLU A 38 -3.53 10.64 12.83
C GLU A 38 -2.51 10.26 13.90
N GLU A 39 -2.72 9.13 14.59
CA GLU A 39 -1.82 8.64 15.63
C GLU A 39 -0.43 8.28 15.07
N LEU A 40 -0.35 7.64 13.91
CA LEU A 40 0.93 7.33 13.27
C LEU A 40 1.65 8.59 12.80
N SER A 41 0.91 9.57 12.29
CA SER A 41 1.45 10.84 11.75
C SER A 41 2.09 11.73 12.82
N GLN A 42 1.84 11.48 14.11
CA GLN A 42 2.48 12.21 15.21
C GLN A 42 4.00 12.00 15.23
N ASN A 43 4.45 10.78 14.91
CA ASN A 43 5.87 10.39 15.04
C ASN A 43 6.49 9.89 13.72
N HIS A 44 5.70 9.77 12.65
CA HIS A 44 6.12 9.16 11.38
C HIS A 44 5.62 9.97 10.19
N LYS A 45 6.34 9.88 9.06
CA LYS A 45 5.79 10.31 7.77
C LYS A 45 4.83 9.23 7.30
N VAL A 46 3.55 9.54 7.13
CA VAL A 46 2.55 8.57 6.67
C VAL A 46 2.11 8.90 5.25
N ILE A 47 2.21 7.91 4.36
CA ILE A 47 1.55 7.93 3.05
C ILE A 47 0.45 6.88 3.11
N SER A 48 -0.80 7.30 2.97
CA SER A 48 -1.95 6.40 2.99
C SER A 48 -2.72 6.45 1.69
N LEU A 49 -3.10 5.29 1.17
CA LEU A 49 -4.14 5.20 0.13
C LEU A 49 -5.04 4.00 0.38
N ASN A 50 -6.28 4.07 -0.10
CA ASN A 50 -7.08 2.87 -0.24
C ASN A 50 -6.71 2.17 -1.55
N ALA A 51 -5.67 1.32 -1.51
CA ALA A 51 -5.11 0.69 -2.70
C ALA A 51 -6.13 -0.23 -3.40
N ILE A 52 -7.01 -0.88 -2.64
CA ILE A 52 -8.09 -1.72 -3.19
C ILE A 52 -9.08 -0.90 -4.02
N LYS A 53 -9.45 0.30 -3.54
CA LYS A 53 -10.36 1.19 -4.26
C LYS A 53 -9.70 1.71 -5.55
N GLU A 54 -8.43 2.08 -5.49
CA GLU A 54 -7.71 2.61 -6.64
C GLU A 54 -7.41 1.53 -7.68
N SER A 55 -6.99 0.34 -7.27
CA SER A 55 -6.72 -0.78 -8.18
C SER A 55 -7.95 -1.23 -8.96
N LYS A 56 -9.14 -1.15 -8.35
CA LYS A 56 -10.40 -1.44 -9.06
C LYS A 56 -10.64 -0.49 -10.25
N LYS A 57 -10.06 0.71 -10.26
CA LYS A 57 -10.15 1.64 -11.40
C LYS A 57 -9.27 1.20 -12.58
N ILE A 58 -8.19 0.45 -12.31
CA ILE A 58 -7.33 -0.16 -13.32
C ILE A 58 -7.94 -1.46 -13.87
N GLY A 59 -8.90 -2.04 -13.15
CA GLY A 59 -9.72 -3.17 -13.61
C GLY A 59 -9.67 -4.40 -12.70
N THR A 60 -8.73 -4.47 -11.78
CA THR A 60 -8.62 -5.59 -10.82
C THR A 60 -8.09 -5.13 -9.47
N ASP A 61 -8.60 -5.69 -8.37
CA ASP A 61 -8.07 -5.45 -7.04
C ASP A 61 -6.73 -6.16 -6.75
N LYS A 62 -6.38 -7.14 -7.60
CA LYS A 62 -5.14 -7.92 -7.46
C LYS A 62 -3.86 -7.09 -7.60
N VAL A 63 -3.93 -5.94 -8.26
CA VAL A 63 -2.76 -5.06 -8.45
C VAL A 63 -2.57 -4.04 -7.30
N ALA A 64 -3.41 -4.08 -6.25
CA ALA A 64 -3.27 -3.18 -5.11
C ALA A 64 -1.88 -3.26 -4.44
N ASN A 65 -1.31 -4.46 -4.34
CA ASN A 65 0.04 -4.63 -3.79
C ASN A 65 1.11 -3.96 -4.65
N ILE A 66 0.96 -3.98 -5.98
CA ILE A 66 1.90 -3.35 -6.89
C ILE A 66 1.83 -1.81 -6.79
N MET A 67 0.65 -1.24 -6.53
CA MET A 67 0.52 0.18 -6.22
C MET A 67 1.32 0.57 -4.96
N ILE A 68 1.23 -0.23 -3.90
CA ILE A 68 1.98 0.00 -2.67
C ILE A 68 3.49 -0.11 -2.93
N LEU A 69 3.92 -1.06 -3.76
CA LEU A 69 5.33 -1.18 -4.18
C LEU A 69 5.81 0.03 -4.98
N GLY A 70 4.97 0.61 -5.85
CA GLY A 70 5.29 1.85 -6.57
C GLY A 70 5.63 3.00 -5.62
N ILE A 71 4.82 3.18 -4.57
CA ILE A 71 5.04 4.22 -3.55
C ILE A 71 6.35 3.95 -2.79
N LEU A 72 6.60 2.70 -2.43
CA LEU A 72 7.84 2.30 -1.77
C LEU A 72 9.05 2.61 -2.66
N ALA A 73 9.00 2.22 -3.93
CA ALA A 73 10.07 2.41 -4.91
C ALA A 73 10.48 3.88 -5.05
N LYS A 74 9.51 4.82 -5.06
CA LYS A 74 9.77 6.27 -5.10
C LYS A 74 10.63 6.77 -3.92
N ASN A 75 10.59 6.06 -2.79
CA ASN A 75 11.26 6.43 -1.55
C ASN A 75 12.51 5.57 -1.27
N MET A 76 12.99 4.79 -2.25
CA MET A 76 14.19 3.96 -2.15
C MET A 76 15.24 4.37 -3.19
N ASP A 77 16.51 4.13 -2.86
CA ASP A 77 17.64 4.32 -3.79
C ASP A 77 17.82 3.08 -4.67
N ILE A 78 16.77 2.74 -5.42
CA ILE A 78 16.74 1.64 -6.38
C ILE A 78 16.17 2.17 -7.68
N ASP A 79 16.86 1.95 -8.79
CA ASP A 79 16.40 2.39 -10.11
C ASP A 79 15.01 1.81 -10.43
N LYS A 80 14.09 2.69 -10.84
CA LYS A 80 12.72 2.35 -11.26
C LYS A 80 12.68 1.20 -12.28
N LYS A 81 13.66 1.13 -13.18
CA LYS A 81 13.77 0.07 -14.19
C LYS A 81 13.91 -1.31 -13.55
N ILE A 82 14.65 -1.43 -12.45
CA ILE A 82 14.83 -2.70 -11.73
C ILE A 82 13.47 -3.20 -11.22
N TRP A 83 12.64 -2.31 -10.69
CA TRP A 83 11.30 -2.66 -10.24
C TRP A 83 10.42 -3.15 -11.38
N LEU A 84 10.38 -2.41 -12.50
CA LEU A 84 9.57 -2.75 -13.66
C LEU A 84 10.00 -4.08 -14.31
N ASP A 85 11.32 -4.30 -14.45
CA ASP A 85 11.86 -5.56 -14.97
C ASP A 85 11.50 -6.73 -14.04
N THR A 86 11.65 -6.55 -12.72
CA THR A 86 11.25 -7.57 -11.73
C THR A 86 9.77 -7.90 -11.81
N ILE A 87 8.90 -6.90 -11.99
CA ILE A 87 7.46 -7.12 -12.17
C ILE A 87 7.18 -7.98 -13.41
N LYS A 88 7.84 -7.69 -14.54
CA LYS A 88 7.68 -8.48 -15.78
C LYS A 88 8.12 -9.93 -15.63
N GLU A 89 9.16 -10.18 -14.86
CA GLU A 89 9.68 -11.53 -14.64
C GLU A 89 8.79 -12.38 -13.70
N ASN A 90 8.06 -11.73 -12.79
CA ASN A 90 7.29 -12.43 -11.74
C ASN A 90 5.77 -12.45 -11.99
N VAL A 91 5.27 -11.65 -12.94
CA VAL A 91 3.85 -11.56 -13.27
C VAL A 91 3.59 -12.32 -14.58
N PRO A 92 2.49 -13.11 -14.68
CA PRO A 92 2.13 -13.76 -15.94
C PRO A 92 1.97 -12.73 -17.07
N GLU A 93 2.46 -13.06 -18.26
CA GLU A 93 2.57 -12.14 -19.40
C GLU A 93 1.29 -11.34 -19.69
N LYS A 94 0.13 -12.01 -19.62
CA LYS A 94 -1.19 -11.38 -19.83
C LYS A 94 -1.57 -10.29 -18.83
N PHE A 95 -0.90 -10.21 -17.68
CA PHE A 95 -1.18 -9.23 -16.62
C PHE A 95 -0.09 -8.17 -16.48
N ILE A 96 0.98 -8.22 -17.28
CA ILE A 96 2.10 -7.26 -17.17
C ILE A 96 1.59 -5.82 -17.25
N LYS A 97 0.75 -5.51 -18.24
CA LYS A 97 0.25 -4.14 -18.46
C LYS A 97 -0.49 -3.57 -17.25
N GLU A 98 -1.40 -4.33 -16.66
CA GLU A 98 -2.18 -3.90 -15.48
C GLU A 98 -1.27 -3.69 -14.26
N ASN A 99 -0.23 -4.52 -14.11
CA ASN A 99 0.73 -4.40 -13.01
C ASN A 99 1.69 -3.22 -13.22
N GLU A 100 2.16 -2.98 -14.45
CA GLU A 100 2.94 -1.78 -14.78
C GLU A 100 2.14 -0.50 -14.53
N GLU A 101 0.88 -0.44 -14.98
CA GLU A 101 0.00 0.71 -14.74
C GLU A 101 -0.23 0.96 -13.24
N ALA A 102 -0.44 -0.10 -12.46
CA ALA A 102 -0.56 -0.02 -11.02
C ALA A 102 0.74 0.44 -10.34
N PHE A 103 1.90 -0.04 -10.80
CA PHE A 103 3.20 0.39 -10.29
C PHE A 103 3.40 1.87 -10.55
N GLU A 104 3.14 2.31 -11.79
CA GLU A 104 3.24 3.72 -12.19
C GLU A 104 2.29 4.61 -11.39
N TYR A 105 1.05 4.17 -11.15
CA TYR A 105 0.11 4.87 -10.29
C TYR A 105 0.71 5.10 -8.91
N GLY A 106 1.27 4.05 -8.30
CA GLY A 106 1.92 4.13 -7.00
C GLY A 106 3.18 5.01 -7.00
N TYR A 107 4.04 4.86 -8.00
CA TYR A 107 5.31 5.60 -8.12
C TYR A 107 5.09 7.11 -8.27
N ASN A 108 4.00 7.50 -8.94
CA ASN A 108 3.64 8.90 -9.13
C ASN A 108 2.62 9.39 -8.07
N TYR A 109 2.25 8.56 -7.11
CA TYR A 109 1.35 8.95 -6.02
C TYR A 109 2.08 9.92 -5.09
N GLN A 110 1.46 11.10 -4.87
CA GLN A 110 1.87 12.18 -3.96
C GLN A 110 3.37 12.48 -3.95
#